data_AF-A0A522PA88-F1
#
_entry.id   AF-A0A522PA88-F1
#
_cell.length_a   1.000
_cell.length_b   1.000
_cell.length_c   1.000
_cell.angle_alpha   90.00
_cell.angle_beta   90.00
_cell.angle_gamma   90.00
#
_symmetry.space_group_name_H-M   'P 1'
#
loop_
_entity.id
_entity.type
_entity.pdbx_description
1 polymer ?
#
loop_
_entity_poly.entity_id
_entity_poly.type
_entity_poly.pdbx_seq_one_letter_code
_entity_poly.pdbx_strand_id
1 'polypeptide(L)'
;MPRRRASSESAASWRRCTPTARSSTLGHRISTRPRHRNIRAGSAWTWSSSSACRGWSRSRSSRRSVPSNRWLSCNAVRGSRCSPSRPPHGARSLRWRVRRTPTANGGLLQQALSYALLHRAELLAQTRTHVELAFGALALAIVLAYPLGVWISGRRRISAAALGTASALRVVPSLGILALLLPVLGVGTPPSLVALVILALPPILVNVDAGYRGVEPAALDAAAAMGMTRWQLFLYVQTPLALPVFLTGVRGAVVEVVASATLAAFIGGGGLGETIITGMQVDNQAQLLVGGLLVALLALSAELLIVLIERSIPWRRMRHS
;
A
#
# COMPACT_ATOMS: atom_id res chain seq x y z
N MET A 1 41.36 57.84 3.33
CA MET A 1 41.71 56.53 3.94
C MET A 1 40.42 55.73 4.16
N PRO A 2 40.40 54.39 4.02
CA PRO A 2 40.12 53.75 2.73
C PRO A 2 38.95 52.73 2.70
N ARG A 3 38.46 52.51 1.46
CA ARG A 3 37.94 51.30 0.78
C ARG A 3 37.56 50.04 1.61
N ARG A 4 36.42 49.43 1.23
CA ARG A 4 36.27 48.05 0.63
C ARG A 4 34.77 47.76 0.39
N ARG A 5 34.31 47.70 -0.87
CA ARG A 5 34.14 46.52 -1.76
C ARG A 5 33.36 45.36 -1.14
N ALA A 6 32.12 45.23 -1.61
CA ALA A 6 31.24 44.07 -1.45
C ALA A 6 31.28 43.17 -2.71
N SER A 7 30.96 41.90 -2.47
CA SER A 7 30.42 40.88 -3.39
C SER A 7 31.27 40.42 -4.59
N SER A 8 31.93 39.28 -4.44
CA SER A 8 31.94 38.19 -5.42
C SER A 8 32.57 36.93 -4.81
N GLU A 9 32.15 35.76 -5.33
CA GLU A 9 32.81 34.45 -5.28
C GLU A 9 32.23 33.37 -4.33
N SER A 10 31.27 32.63 -4.90
CA SER A 10 31.34 31.18 -5.15
C SER A 10 31.93 30.26 -4.08
N ALA A 11 31.04 29.60 -3.34
CA ALA A 11 31.35 28.41 -2.54
C ALA A 11 30.34 27.29 -2.84
N ALA A 12 30.75 26.27 -3.59
CA ALA A 12 30.16 24.93 -3.58
C ALA A 12 31.05 23.94 -4.36
N SER A 13 32.27 23.67 -3.87
CA SER A 13 33.11 22.59 -4.41
C SER A 13 32.91 21.32 -3.57
N TRP A 14 32.07 20.40 -4.04
CA TRP A 14 31.98 19.05 -3.48
C TRP A 14 33.14 18.19 -3.99
N ARG A 15 34.22 18.13 -3.19
CA ARG A 15 35.34 17.19 -3.40
C ARG A 15 34.94 15.80 -2.89
N ARG A 16 35.04 14.82 -3.79
CA ARG A 16 34.93 13.38 -3.50
C ARG A 16 36.17 12.93 -2.74
N CYS A 17 35.99 12.25 -1.62
CA CYS A 17 37.05 11.49 -0.95
C CYS A 17 36.97 10.02 -1.39
N THR A 18 38.01 9.58 -2.09
CA THR A 18 38.34 8.19 -2.39
C THR A 18 39.08 7.56 -1.21
N PRO A 19 38.97 6.24 -0.99
CA PRO A 19 39.68 5.55 0.09
C PRO A 19 41.10 5.16 -0.35
N THR A 20 42.10 5.54 0.42
CA THR A 20 43.46 5.00 0.34
C THR A 20 43.85 4.38 1.67
N ALA A 21 44.22 3.11 1.60
CA ALA A 21 44.70 2.33 2.72
C ALA A 21 46.23 2.49 2.88
N ARG A 22 46.64 2.39 4.15
CA ARG A 22 47.86 1.74 4.67
C ARG A 22 49.16 2.58 4.76
N SER A 23 49.61 2.81 5.99
CA SER A 23 50.96 2.44 6.44
C SER A 23 51.06 2.39 7.97
N SER A 24 51.87 1.45 8.42
CA SER A 24 52.23 0.98 9.77
C SER A 24 53.01 1.95 10.67
N THR A 25 52.87 1.79 11.99
CA THR A 25 53.93 1.72 13.05
C THR A 25 53.27 1.49 14.42
N LEU A 26 53.54 0.36 15.10
CA LEU A 26 54.54 0.10 16.16
C LEU A 26 54.04 0.46 17.59
N GLY A 27 53.98 -0.53 18.52
CA GLY A 27 53.78 -0.24 19.96
C GLY A 27 53.29 -1.38 20.88
N HIS A 28 54.22 -2.25 21.32
CA HIS A 28 54.36 -2.96 22.61
C HIS A 28 53.17 -3.26 23.58
N ARG A 29 53.04 -4.56 23.96
CA ARG A 29 53.16 -5.19 25.32
C ARG A 29 52.40 -6.54 25.34
N ILE A 30 53.05 -7.70 25.39
CA ILE A 30 53.57 -8.52 26.53
C ILE A 30 52.48 -9.17 27.40
N SER A 31 52.66 -10.50 27.59
CA SER A 31 52.11 -11.42 28.63
C SER A 31 50.88 -12.26 28.23
N THR A 32 50.76 -13.58 28.40
CA THR A 32 51.63 -14.71 28.80
C THR A 32 50.91 -16.04 28.40
N ARG A 33 51.67 -17.03 27.85
CA ARG A 33 51.63 -18.52 27.95
C ARG A 33 50.32 -19.33 28.25
N PRO A 34 50.28 -20.69 28.07
CA PRO A 34 50.59 -21.50 26.87
C PRO A 34 49.62 -22.72 26.65
N ARG A 35 49.85 -23.44 25.55
CA ARG A 35 49.76 -24.93 25.35
C ARG A 35 48.42 -25.65 25.01
N HIS A 36 48.56 -26.44 23.93
CA HIS A 36 48.04 -27.78 23.61
C HIS A 36 46.81 -27.98 22.68
N ARG A 37 47.15 -28.47 21.48
CA ARG A 37 46.60 -29.62 20.71
C ARG A 37 45.09 -29.75 20.45
N ASN A 38 44.76 -29.64 19.15
CA ASN A 38 43.99 -30.57 18.30
C ASN A 38 42.80 -31.33 18.91
N ILE A 39 41.61 -31.21 18.29
CA ILE A 39 40.87 -32.30 17.62
C ILE A 39 39.59 -31.75 16.93
N ARG A 40 39.51 -32.08 15.62
CA ARG A 40 38.39 -32.32 14.69
C ARG A 40 36.95 -31.81 14.93
N ALA A 41 36.46 -31.23 13.82
CA ALA A 41 35.18 -31.50 13.11
C ALA A 41 33.87 -30.90 13.63
N GLY A 42 33.12 -30.27 12.69
CA GLY A 42 31.68 -30.05 12.84
C GLY A 42 31.12 -28.74 12.28
N SER A 43 31.12 -28.59 10.95
CA SER A 43 30.15 -27.84 10.12
C SER A 43 29.36 -26.66 10.74
N ALA A 44 29.75 -25.43 10.38
CA ALA A 44 28.86 -24.27 10.30
C ALA A 44 29.26 -23.43 9.08
N TRP A 45 28.43 -23.46 8.04
CA TRP A 45 28.60 -22.61 6.85
C TRP A 45 27.97 -21.25 7.13
N THR A 46 28.79 -20.30 7.57
CA THR A 46 28.52 -18.87 7.45
C THR A 46 29.21 -18.36 6.20
N TRP A 47 28.45 -17.76 5.30
CA TRP A 47 28.96 -17.13 4.08
C TRP A 47 29.70 -15.84 4.44
N SER A 48 31.02 -15.91 4.49
CA SER A 48 31.92 -14.75 4.47
C SER A 48 32.59 -14.70 3.11
N SER A 49 32.32 -13.60 2.42
CA SER A 49 32.93 -13.19 1.15
C SER A 49 34.44 -12.97 1.30
N SER A 50 35.26 -13.73 0.57
CA SER A 50 36.26 -13.21 -0.38
C SER A 50 37.28 -14.26 -0.81
N SER A 51 37.65 -14.17 -2.08
CA SER A 51 38.89 -14.65 -2.71
C SER A 51 39.12 -16.17 -2.85
N ALA A 52 38.93 -16.67 -4.06
CA ALA A 52 39.96 -17.44 -4.76
C ALA A 52 39.59 -17.63 -6.23
N CYS A 53 40.36 -16.99 -7.12
CA CYS A 53 40.50 -17.42 -8.50
C CYS A 53 40.98 -18.88 -8.54
N ARG A 54 40.26 -19.74 -9.25
CA ARG A 54 40.86 -20.94 -9.85
C ARG A 54 40.21 -21.16 -11.20
N GLY A 55 41.08 -21.31 -12.19
CA GLY A 55 40.75 -21.25 -13.61
C GLY A 55 39.86 -22.38 -14.07
N TRP A 56 39.10 -22.08 -15.13
CA TRP A 56 38.51 -23.09 -15.97
C TRP A 56 38.95 -22.87 -17.41
N SER A 57 39.57 -23.92 -17.92
CA SER A 57 40.12 -24.07 -19.25
C SER A 57 39.03 -23.98 -20.32
N ARG A 58 39.41 -23.37 -21.43
CA ARG A 58 38.70 -23.32 -22.71
C ARG A 58 38.05 -24.65 -23.10
N SER A 59 36.77 -24.62 -23.47
CA SER A 59 36.26 -25.42 -24.58
C SER A 59 35.39 -24.55 -25.48
N ARG A 60 35.45 -24.88 -26.77
CA ARG A 60 35.06 -24.06 -27.92
C ARG A 60 33.54 -24.05 -28.16
N SER A 61 33.13 -22.94 -28.77
CA SER A 61 32.12 -22.83 -29.84
C SER A 61 30.68 -23.27 -29.55
N SER A 62 29.83 -22.27 -29.34
CA SER A 62 28.69 -22.08 -30.26
C SER A 62 28.35 -20.58 -30.34
N ARG A 63 28.40 -20.06 -31.57
CA ARG A 63 28.01 -18.69 -31.89
C ARG A 63 26.49 -18.59 -31.80
N ARG A 64 25.97 -17.80 -30.87
CA ARG A 64 24.71 -17.07 -31.07
C ARG A 64 25.00 -15.59 -30.83
N SER A 65 24.82 -14.84 -31.90
CA SER A 65 25.02 -13.40 -32.03
C SER A 65 24.11 -12.63 -31.07
N VAL A 66 24.69 -12.17 -29.96
CA VAL A 66 24.14 -11.08 -29.16
C VAL A 66 24.40 -9.78 -29.94
N PRO A 67 23.42 -8.88 -30.14
CA PRO A 67 23.68 -7.58 -30.76
C PRO A 67 24.63 -6.81 -29.84
N SER A 68 25.79 -6.45 -30.36
CA SER A 68 26.76 -5.63 -29.63
C SER A 68 26.18 -4.23 -29.47
N ASN A 69 25.79 -3.89 -28.24
CA ASN A 69 25.61 -2.49 -27.84
C ASN A 69 26.99 -1.82 -27.92
N ARG A 70 27.22 -1.18 -29.07
CA ARG A 70 28.49 -0.60 -29.54
C ARG A 70 28.78 0.74 -28.87
N TRP A 71 28.69 0.80 -27.54
CA TRP A 71 28.85 2.05 -26.79
C TRP A 71 29.90 2.04 -25.69
N LEU A 72 30.74 1.00 -25.60
CA LEU A 72 31.91 1.02 -24.70
C LEU A 72 33.08 0.27 -25.33
N SER A 73 33.91 0.99 -26.08
CA SER A 73 35.28 0.55 -26.38
C SER A 73 36.23 1.30 -25.44
N CYS A 74 36.54 0.71 -24.29
CA CYS A 74 37.61 1.20 -23.43
C CYS A 74 38.93 0.59 -23.89
N ASN A 75 39.75 1.36 -24.60
CA ASN A 75 41.15 0.98 -24.84
C ASN A 75 41.93 1.19 -23.54
N ALA A 76 42.28 0.09 -22.87
CA ALA A 76 43.05 0.09 -21.63
C ALA A 76 44.55 0.30 -21.92
N VAL A 77 44.93 1.51 -22.36
CA VAL A 77 46.33 1.94 -22.37
C VAL A 77 46.40 3.41 -21.96
N ARG A 78 46.98 3.65 -20.77
CA ARG A 78 47.43 4.94 -20.22
C ARG A 78 46.40 6.08 -20.17
N GLY A 79 45.90 6.34 -18.96
CA GLY A 79 45.91 7.67 -18.34
C GLY A 79 45.37 8.87 -19.14
N SER A 80 44.39 8.68 -20.01
CA SER A 80 43.79 9.76 -20.79
C SER A 80 42.29 9.86 -20.49
N ARG A 81 41.84 11.10 -20.31
CA ARG A 81 40.50 11.49 -19.88
C ARG A 81 39.44 10.85 -20.78
N CYS A 82 38.42 10.25 -20.19
CA CYS A 82 37.22 9.84 -20.91
C CYS A 82 36.44 11.11 -21.28
N SER A 83 36.55 11.54 -22.54
CA SER A 83 35.66 12.56 -23.09
C SER A 83 34.36 11.90 -23.56
N PRO A 84 33.18 12.50 -23.32
CA PRO A 84 31.93 11.99 -23.87
C PRO A 84 31.99 12.02 -25.39
N SER A 85 31.76 10.88 -26.03
CA SER A 85 31.59 10.82 -27.48
C SER A 85 30.37 11.65 -27.87
N ARG A 86 30.55 12.58 -28.82
CA ARG A 86 29.45 13.37 -29.39
C ARG A 86 28.41 12.40 -29.98
N PRO A 87 27.11 12.57 -29.70
CA PRO A 87 26.09 11.77 -30.35
C PRO A 87 26.15 12.00 -31.87
N PRO A 88 25.90 10.97 -32.70
CA PRO A 88 25.95 11.11 -34.15
C PRO A 88 24.96 12.18 -34.62
N HIS A 89 25.44 13.09 -35.46
CA HIS A 89 24.62 14.06 -36.20
C HIS A 89 23.68 13.29 -37.12
N GLY A 90 22.44 13.08 -36.68
CA GLY A 90 21.45 12.27 -37.40
C GLY A 90 20.44 11.56 -36.52
N ALA A 91 20.59 11.58 -35.19
CA ALA A 91 19.53 11.15 -34.28
C ALA A 91 18.39 12.19 -34.31
N ARG A 92 17.49 12.07 -35.31
CA ARG A 92 16.17 12.72 -35.28
C ARG A 92 15.60 12.45 -33.91
N SER A 93 15.51 13.50 -33.10
CA SER A 93 14.82 13.44 -31.83
C SER A 93 13.43 12.86 -32.12
N LEU A 94 13.22 11.60 -31.77
CA LEU A 94 11.89 11.02 -31.56
C LEU A 94 11.33 11.74 -30.35
N ARG A 95 11.01 13.01 -30.58
CA ARG A 95 10.27 13.87 -29.68
C ARG A 95 8.94 13.16 -29.59
N TRP A 96 8.69 12.48 -28.48
CA TRP A 96 7.41 11.89 -28.13
C TRP A 96 6.36 12.98 -28.21
N ARG A 97 5.83 13.17 -29.42
CA ARG A 97 4.76 14.11 -29.69
C ARG A 97 3.54 13.42 -29.14
N VAL A 98 3.22 13.73 -27.88
CA VAL A 98 1.93 13.43 -27.27
C VAL A 98 0.89 13.83 -28.31
N ARG A 99 0.27 12.85 -28.98
CA ARG A 99 -0.86 13.11 -29.86
C ARG A 99 -1.93 13.65 -28.93
N ARG A 100 -2.15 14.96 -28.96
CA ARG A 100 -3.38 15.53 -28.43
C ARG A 100 -4.48 14.89 -29.27
N THR A 101 -5.28 14.03 -28.66
CA THR A 101 -6.50 13.54 -29.28
C THR A 101 -7.29 14.78 -29.73
N PRO A 102 -7.82 14.80 -30.96
CA PRO A 102 -8.61 15.93 -31.42
C PRO A 102 -9.85 15.98 -30.53
N THR A 103 -9.85 16.91 -29.57
CA THR A 103 -11.06 17.27 -28.84
C THR A 103 -12.03 17.81 -29.88
N ALA A 104 -13.02 17.00 -30.28
CA ALA A 104 -14.23 17.53 -30.90
C ALA A 104 -14.68 18.72 -30.05
N ASN A 105 -15.08 19.82 -30.69
CA ASN A 105 -15.21 21.17 -30.10
C ASN A 105 -16.06 21.34 -28.81
N GLY A 106 -16.56 20.25 -28.20
CA GLY A 106 -17.08 20.22 -26.84
C GLY A 106 -15.99 19.89 -25.82
N GLY A 107 -15.95 20.63 -24.71
CA GLY A 107 -15.03 20.34 -23.61
C GLY A 107 -15.20 18.93 -23.05
N LEU A 108 -14.17 18.40 -22.38
CA LEU A 108 -14.20 17.06 -21.74
C LEU A 108 -15.44 16.83 -20.88
N LEU A 109 -15.92 17.86 -20.17
CA LEU A 109 -17.14 17.79 -19.37
C LEU A 109 -18.39 17.55 -20.22
N GLN A 110 -18.49 18.16 -21.40
CA GLN A 110 -19.61 17.95 -22.30
C GLN A 110 -19.59 16.54 -22.88
N GLN A 111 -18.41 15.99 -23.17
CA GLN A 111 -18.23 14.62 -23.63
C GLN A 111 -18.55 13.59 -22.52
N ALA A 112 -18.15 13.90 -21.28
CA ALA A 112 -18.49 13.08 -20.12
C ALA A 112 -20.01 13.07 -19.87
N LEU A 113 -20.66 14.24 -19.96
CA LEU A 113 -22.11 14.35 -19.80
C LEU A 113 -22.86 13.60 -20.91
N SER A 114 -22.44 13.73 -22.17
CA SER A 114 -23.06 12.99 -23.26
C SER A 114 -22.86 11.48 -23.11
N TYR A 115 -21.67 11.03 -22.71
CA TYR A 115 -21.42 9.62 -22.41
C TYR A 115 -22.34 9.09 -21.31
N ALA A 116 -22.48 9.83 -20.21
CA ALA A 116 -23.30 9.45 -19.07
C ALA A 116 -24.80 9.36 -19.43
N LEU A 117 -25.30 10.27 -20.25
CA LEU A 117 -26.69 10.25 -20.70
C LEU A 117 -26.97 9.10 -21.67
N LEU A 118 -26.03 8.79 -22.55
CA LEU A 118 -26.15 7.68 -23.52
C LEU A 118 -26.07 6.30 -22.84
N HIS A 119 -25.16 6.12 -21.89
CA HIS A 119 -24.91 4.83 -21.20
C HIS A 119 -25.60 4.74 -19.84
N ARG A 120 -26.64 5.55 -19.59
CA ARG A 120 -27.32 5.64 -18.29
C ARG A 120 -27.77 4.30 -17.72
N ALA A 121 -28.29 3.41 -18.57
CA ALA A 121 -28.83 2.12 -18.14
C ALA A 121 -27.71 1.17 -17.67
N GLU A 122 -26.61 1.15 -18.41
CA GLU A 122 -25.41 0.36 -18.08
C GLU A 122 -24.74 0.89 -16.81
N LEU A 123 -24.59 2.22 -16.68
CA LEU A 123 -24.03 2.84 -15.48
C LEU A 123 -24.88 2.56 -14.24
N LEU A 124 -26.21 2.57 -14.35
CA LEU A 124 -27.09 2.22 -13.24
C LEU A 124 -26.96 0.74 -12.85
N ALA A 125 -26.89 -0.16 -13.82
CA ALA A 125 -26.67 -1.58 -13.57
C ALA A 125 -25.31 -1.82 -12.88
N GLN A 126 -24.23 -1.22 -13.39
CA GLN A 126 -22.91 -1.30 -12.78
C GLN A 126 -22.86 -0.68 -11.39
N THR A 127 -23.54 0.45 -11.17
CA THR A 127 -23.65 1.07 -9.84
C THR A 127 -24.32 0.12 -8.86
N ARG A 128 -25.42 -0.54 -9.28
CA ARG A 128 -26.12 -1.52 -8.45
C ARG A 128 -25.21 -2.69 -8.09
N THR A 129 -24.52 -3.29 -9.06
CA THR A 129 -23.55 -4.38 -8.82
C THR A 129 -22.44 -3.93 -7.86
N HIS A 130 -21.93 -2.71 -8.04
CA HIS A 130 -20.89 -2.15 -7.19
C HIS A 130 -21.36 -1.99 -5.74
N VAL A 131 -22.59 -1.50 -5.55
CA VAL A 131 -23.22 -1.35 -4.23
C VAL A 131 -23.46 -2.72 -3.59
N GLU A 132 -24.06 -3.66 -4.31
CA GLU A 132 -24.34 -5.02 -3.79
C GLU A 132 -23.05 -5.72 -3.34
N LEU A 133 -21.99 -5.62 -4.13
CA LEU A 133 -20.67 -6.15 -3.78
C LEU A 133 -20.05 -5.47 -2.56
N ALA A 134 -20.00 -4.13 -2.57
CA ALA A 134 -19.35 -3.36 -1.51
C ALA A 134 -20.07 -3.52 -0.17
N PHE A 135 -21.39 -3.36 -0.14
CA PHE A 135 -22.18 -3.49 1.08
C PHE A 135 -22.33 -4.95 1.52
N GLY A 136 -22.37 -5.90 0.58
CA GLY A 136 -22.33 -7.33 0.91
C GLY A 136 -21.02 -7.71 1.61
N ALA A 137 -19.88 -7.26 1.08
CA ALA A 137 -18.58 -7.48 1.71
C ALA A 137 -18.48 -6.78 3.07
N LEU A 138 -18.94 -5.54 3.17
CA LEU A 138 -18.92 -4.78 4.42
C LEU A 138 -19.79 -5.45 5.50
N ALA A 139 -21.00 -5.89 5.16
CA ALA A 139 -21.89 -6.56 6.10
C ALA A 139 -21.25 -7.84 6.65
N LEU A 140 -20.69 -8.68 5.77
CA LEU A 140 -19.96 -9.89 6.18
C LEU A 140 -18.75 -9.54 7.04
N ALA A 141 -17.99 -8.50 6.68
CA ALA A 141 -16.84 -8.06 7.46
C ALA A 141 -17.25 -7.56 8.85
N ILE A 142 -18.36 -6.83 9.01
CA ILE A 142 -18.89 -6.41 10.31
C ILE A 142 -19.29 -7.63 11.15
N VAL A 143 -20.03 -8.57 10.55
CA VAL A 143 -20.49 -9.79 11.23
C VAL A 143 -19.32 -10.63 11.73
N LEU A 144 -18.19 -10.65 11.02
CA LEU A 144 -16.99 -11.38 11.43
C LEU A 144 -16.08 -10.58 12.38
N ALA A 145 -15.78 -9.32 12.04
CA ALA A 145 -14.84 -8.50 12.78
C ALA A 145 -15.37 -8.04 14.13
N TYR A 146 -16.67 -7.77 14.25
CA TYR A 146 -17.26 -7.33 15.52
C TYR A 146 -17.11 -8.37 16.65
N PRO A 147 -17.61 -9.61 16.51
CA PRO A 147 -17.46 -10.62 17.56
C PRO A 147 -15.99 -11.00 17.78
N LEU A 148 -15.19 -11.07 16.70
CA LEU A 148 -13.76 -11.35 16.81
C LEU A 148 -13.04 -10.25 17.62
N GLY A 149 -13.34 -8.98 17.33
CA GLY A 149 -12.80 -7.82 18.00
C GLY A 149 -13.17 -7.76 19.48
N VAL A 150 -14.44 -8.03 19.79
CA VAL A 150 -14.92 -8.14 21.19
C VAL A 150 -14.15 -9.24 21.93
N TRP A 151 -14.01 -10.41 21.30
CA TRP A 151 -13.35 -11.57 21.93
C TRP A 151 -11.86 -11.33 22.22
N ILE A 152 -11.14 -10.63 21.33
CA ILE A 152 -9.70 -10.35 21.53
C ILE A 152 -9.45 -9.18 22.49
N SER A 153 -10.40 -8.23 22.63
CA SER A 153 -10.20 -6.96 23.36
C SER A 153 -9.73 -7.15 24.82
N GLY A 154 -10.21 -8.18 25.51
CA GLY A 154 -9.83 -8.50 26.89
C GLY A 154 -8.46 -9.21 27.03
N ARG A 155 -7.82 -9.60 25.93
CA ARG A 155 -6.63 -10.48 25.94
C ARG A 155 -5.42 -9.79 25.33
N ARG A 156 -4.64 -9.06 26.15
CA ARG A 156 -3.56 -8.16 25.69
C ARG A 156 -2.57 -8.76 24.67
N ARG A 157 -2.14 -10.01 24.85
CA ARG A 157 -1.22 -10.69 23.91
C ARG A 157 -1.88 -11.05 22.57
N ILE A 158 -3.12 -11.55 22.62
CA ILE A 158 -3.88 -11.96 21.43
C ILE A 158 -4.30 -10.73 20.64
N SER A 159 -4.79 -9.70 21.33
CA SER A 159 -5.07 -8.39 20.73
C SER A 159 -3.83 -7.83 20.01
N ALA A 160 -2.66 -7.80 20.66
CA ALA A 160 -1.43 -7.33 20.03
C ALA A 160 -1.05 -8.14 18.76
N ALA A 161 -1.18 -9.47 18.81
CA ALA A 161 -0.92 -10.33 17.65
C ALA A 161 -1.95 -10.14 16.51
N ALA A 162 -3.24 -10.05 16.85
CA ALA A 162 -4.33 -9.82 15.89
C ALA A 162 -4.22 -8.45 15.22
N LEU A 163 -3.89 -7.40 15.98
CA LEU A 163 -3.68 -6.05 15.43
C LEU A 163 -2.40 -5.97 14.60
N GLY A 164 -1.33 -6.68 15.01
CA GLY A 164 -0.10 -6.79 14.23
C GLY A 164 -0.33 -7.48 12.89
N THR A 165 -1.07 -8.59 12.88
CA THR A 165 -1.44 -9.30 11.65
C THR A 165 -2.38 -8.48 10.76
N ALA A 166 -3.39 -7.81 11.34
CA ALA A 166 -4.24 -6.88 10.60
C ALA A 166 -3.45 -5.73 9.96
N SER A 167 -2.45 -5.20 10.66
CA SER A 167 -1.56 -4.16 10.13
C SER A 167 -0.64 -4.70 9.03
N ALA A 168 -0.14 -5.92 9.16
CA ALA A 168 0.65 -6.59 8.13
C ALA A 168 -0.18 -6.87 6.87
N LEU A 169 -1.45 -7.27 7.02
CA LEU A 169 -2.37 -7.47 5.90
C LEU A 169 -2.56 -6.20 5.07
N ARG A 170 -2.56 -5.02 5.69
CA ARG A 170 -2.65 -3.72 4.98
C ARG A 170 -1.42 -3.39 4.14
N VAL A 171 -0.27 -4.01 4.42
CA VAL A 171 0.93 -3.84 3.58
C VAL A 171 0.77 -4.59 2.26
N VAL A 172 -0.06 -5.64 2.23
CA VAL A 172 -0.35 -6.38 1.01
C VAL A 172 -1.20 -5.48 0.09
N PRO A 173 -0.74 -5.21 -1.15
CA PRO A 173 -1.54 -4.45 -2.11
C PRO A 173 -2.88 -5.14 -2.35
N SER A 174 -3.97 -4.38 -2.44
CA SER A 174 -5.32 -4.90 -2.69
C SER A 174 -5.40 -5.75 -3.96
N LEU A 175 -4.72 -5.34 -5.03
CA LEU A 175 -4.56 -6.12 -6.26
C LEU A 175 -3.89 -7.48 -6.03
N GLY A 176 -2.93 -7.56 -5.09
CA GLY A 176 -2.26 -8.81 -4.73
C GLY A 176 -3.22 -9.81 -4.09
N ILE A 177 -4.09 -9.35 -3.19
CA ILE A 177 -5.10 -10.20 -2.53
C ILE A 177 -6.09 -10.76 -3.58
N LEU A 178 -6.55 -9.91 -4.51
CA LEU A 178 -7.41 -10.33 -5.61
C LEU A 178 -6.73 -11.41 -6.49
N ALA A 179 -5.47 -11.20 -6.84
CA ALA A 179 -4.71 -12.16 -7.65
C ALA A 179 -4.49 -13.51 -6.93
N LEU A 180 -4.27 -13.50 -5.61
CA LEU A 180 -4.09 -14.71 -4.80
C LEU A 180 -5.36 -15.57 -4.71
N LEU A 181 -6.54 -14.96 -4.78
CA LEU A 181 -7.81 -15.67 -4.70
C LEU A 181 -8.23 -16.30 -6.02
N LEU A 182 -7.69 -15.82 -7.15
CA LEU A 182 -8.00 -16.32 -8.48
C LEU A 182 -7.76 -17.84 -8.67
N PRO A 183 -6.61 -18.43 -8.28
CA PRO A 183 -6.41 -19.87 -8.40
C PRO A 183 -7.25 -20.69 -7.40
N VAL A 184 -7.72 -20.08 -6.31
CA VAL A 184 -8.44 -20.78 -5.23
C VAL A 184 -9.95 -20.83 -5.50
N LEU A 185 -10.52 -19.71 -5.93
CA LEU A 185 -11.97 -19.52 -6.08
C LEU A 185 -12.41 -19.24 -7.52
N GLY A 186 -11.46 -19.06 -8.46
CA GLY A 186 -11.74 -18.77 -9.86
C GLY A 186 -11.97 -17.28 -10.13
N VAL A 187 -12.83 -17.00 -11.11
CA VAL A 187 -13.16 -15.65 -11.61
C VAL A 187 -14.62 -15.35 -11.26
N GLY A 188 -14.92 -14.11 -10.89
CA GLY A 188 -16.29 -13.65 -10.67
C GLY A 188 -16.52 -12.87 -9.39
N THR A 189 -17.79 -12.82 -8.99
CA THR A 189 -18.28 -12.21 -7.75
C THR A 189 -17.73 -12.86 -6.47
N PRO A 190 -17.65 -14.21 -6.33
CA PRO A 190 -17.18 -14.85 -5.10
C PRO A 190 -15.76 -14.46 -4.65
N PRO A 191 -14.71 -14.54 -5.50
CA PRO A 191 -13.36 -14.14 -5.08
C PRO A 191 -13.28 -12.64 -4.76
N SER A 192 -14.02 -11.80 -5.49
CA SER A 192 -14.09 -10.36 -5.24
C SER A 192 -14.69 -10.06 -3.86
N LEU A 193 -15.77 -10.73 -3.50
CA LEU A 193 -16.43 -10.58 -2.20
C LEU A 193 -15.48 -10.97 -1.06
N VAL A 194 -14.80 -12.11 -1.17
CA VAL A 194 -13.84 -12.58 -0.16
C VAL A 194 -12.67 -11.61 -0.01
N ALA A 195 -12.12 -11.11 -1.12
CA ALA A 195 -11.04 -10.13 -1.10
C ALA A 195 -11.47 -8.85 -0.35
N LEU A 196 -12.65 -8.32 -0.67
CA LEU A 196 -13.18 -7.11 -0.05
C LEU A 196 -13.48 -7.30 1.44
N VAL A 197 -13.98 -8.48 1.84
CA VAL A 197 -14.14 -8.83 3.26
C VAL A 197 -12.81 -8.77 3.98
N ILE A 198 -11.77 -9.43 3.45
CA ILE A 198 -10.43 -9.45 4.04
C ILE A 198 -9.87 -8.03 4.20
N LEU A 199 -10.08 -7.17 3.19
CA LEU A 199 -9.66 -5.78 3.21
C LEU A 199 -10.42 -4.93 4.24
N ALA A 200 -11.70 -5.23 4.48
CA ALA A 200 -12.53 -4.51 5.44
C ALA A 200 -12.27 -4.93 6.91
N LEU A 201 -11.71 -6.11 7.15
CA LEU A 201 -11.47 -6.62 8.51
C LEU A 201 -10.53 -5.71 9.33
N PRO A 202 -9.35 -5.29 8.85
CA PRO A 202 -8.41 -4.47 9.63
C PRO A 202 -8.98 -3.18 10.20
N PRO A 203 -9.63 -2.26 9.43
CA PRO A 203 -10.18 -1.04 10.00
C PRO A 203 -11.25 -1.29 11.05
N ILE A 204 -12.10 -2.30 10.87
CA ILE A 204 -13.16 -2.62 11.82
C ILE A 204 -12.55 -3.21 13.09
N LEU A 205 -11.70 -4.23 12.95
CA LEU A 205 -11.11 -4.96 14.09
C LEU A 205 -10.30 -4.04 15.02
N VAL A 206 -9.48 -3.15 14.43
CA VAL A 206 -8.66 -2.20 15.20
C VAL A 206 -9.53 -1.25 16.02
N ASN A 207 -10.63 -0.78 15.45
CA ASN A 207 -11.52 0.16 16.13
C ASN A 207 -12.44 -0.53 17.15
N VAL A 208 -12.82 -1.79 16.93
CA VAL A 208 -13.51 -2.58 17.97
C VAL A 208 -12.59 -2.77 19.18
N ASP A 209 -11.35 -3.23 18.98
CA ASP A 209 -10.38 -3.40 20.08
C ASP A 209 -10.15 -2.09 20.84
N ALA A 210 -9.93 -0.99 20.10
CA ALA A 210 -9.74 0.33 20.69
C ALA A 210 -10.97 0.82 21.45
N GLY A 211 -12.18 0.58 20.94
CA GLY A 211 -13.44 0.98 21.58
C GLY A 211 -13.64 0.29 22.93
N TYR A 212 -13.47 -1.03 22.99
CA TYR A 212 -13.65 -1.79 24.23
C TYR A 212 -12.53 -1.55 25.25
N ARG A 213 -11.29 -1.29 24.81
CA ARG A 213 -10.17 -0.98 25.72
C ARG A 213 -10.16 0.47 26.19
N GLY A 214 -10.82 1.36 25.46
CA GLY A 214 -11.00 2.76 25.82
C GLY A 214 -12.08 3.00 26.88
N VAL A 215 -12.83 1.96 27.28
CA VAL A 215 -13.84 2.08 28.34
C VAL A 215 -13.16 2.23 29.69
N GLU A 216 -13.53 3.29 30.42
CA GLU A 216 -12.92 3.62 31.70
C GLU A 216 -13.31 2.58 32.79
N PRO A 217 -12.35 2.03 33.56
CA PRO A 217 -12.64 1.07 34.61
C PRO A 217 -13.65 1.58 35.64
N ALA A 218 -13.59 2.87 35.98
CA ALA A 218 -14.49 3.49 36.94
C ALA A 218 -15.98 3.39 36.55
N ALA A 219 -16.29 3.51 35.25
CA ALA A 219 -17.65 3.34 34.74
C ALA A 219 -18.13 1.88 34.87
N LEU A 220 -17.21 0.91 34.73
CA LEU A 220 -17.51 -0.50 34.88
C LEU A 220 -17.69 -0.88 36.37
N ASP A 221 -16.86 -0.34 37.25
CA ASP A 221 -16.94 -0.58 38.70
C ASP A 221 -18.23 0.03 39.28
N ALA A 222 -18.63 1.22 38.84
CA ALA A 222 -19.89 1.84 39.23
C ALA A 222 -21.10 1.02 38.77
N ALA A 223 -21.09 0.55 37.52
CA ALA A 223 -22.14 -0.33 36.99
C ALA A 223 -22.22 -1.66 37.75
N ALA A 224 -21.06 -2.24 38.09
CA ALA A 224 -20.99 -3.47 38.89
C ALA A 224 -21.51 -3.25 40.32
N ALA A 225 -21.21 -2.09 40.95
CA ALA A 225 -21.71 -1.72 42.27
C ALA A 225 -23.23 -1.54 42.31
N MET A 226 -23.85 -1.18 41.18
CA MET A 226 -25.32 -1.15 41.02
C MET A 226 -25.96 -2.54 40.83
N GLY A 227 -25.18 -3.63 40.93
CA GLY A 227 -25.69 -5.00 40.84
C GLY A 227 -25.88 -5.52 39.42
N MET A 228 -25.30 -4.87 38.40
CA MET A 228 -25.41 -5.34 37.02
C MET A 228 -24.65 -6.67 36.81
N THR A 229 -25.31 -7.62 36.14
CA THR A 229 -24.68 -8.87 35.69
C THR A 229 -23.66 -8.59 34.58
N ARG A 230 -22.73 -9.52 34.32
CA ARG A 230 -21.73 -9.38 33.24
C ARG A 230 -22.35 -9.13 31.86
N TRP A 231 -23.50 -9.75 31.58
CA TRP A 231 -24.24 -9.56 30.33
C TRP A 231 -24.89 -8.17 30.24
N GLN A 232 -25.48 -7.70 31.34
CA GLN A 232 -26.03 -6.34 31.40
C GLN A 232 -24.93 -5.30 31.28
N LEU A 233 -23.80 -5.50 31.96
CA LEU A 233 -22.65 -4.61 31.92
C LEU A 233 -22.03 -4.57 30.50
N PHE A 234 -21.98 -5.70 29.80
CA PHE A 234 -21.56 -5.74 28.39
C PHE A 234 -22.52 -4.94 27.49
N LEU A 235 -23.81 -5.29 27.49
CA LEU A 235 -24.80 -4.74 26.55
C LEU A 235 -25.18 -3.28 26.83
N TYR A 236 -25.31 -2.88 28.10
CA TYR A 236 -25.83 -1.58 28.50
C TYR A 236 -24.75 -0.56 28.87
N VAL A 237 -23.50 -0.99 29.09
CA VAL A 237 -22.41 -0.08 29.48
C VAL A 237 -21.27 -0.15 28.47
N GLN A 238 -20.62 -1.30 28.30
CA GLN A 238 -19.45 -1.42 27.43
C GLN A 238 -19.78 -1.17 25.95
N THR A 239 -20.78 -1.86 25.41
CA THR A 239 -21.17 -1.74 24.00
C THR A 239 -21.55 -0.31 23.59
N PRO A 240 -22.42 0.43 24.31
CA PRO A 240 -22.75 1.80 23.94
C PRO A 240 -21.57 2.77 24.10
N LEU A 241 -20.68 2.57 25.08
CA LEU A 241 -19.46 3.37 25.23
C LEU A 241 -18.45 3.10 24.10
N ALA A 242 -18.35 1.86 23.63
CA ALA A 242 -17.46 1.46 22.53
C ALA A 242 -18.01 1.80 21.13
N LEU A 243 -19.33 1.99 21.01
CA LEU A 243 -20.04 2.18 19.74
C LEU A 243 -19.49 3.34 18.87
N PRO A 244 -19.18 4.54 19.40
CA PRO A 244 -18.66 5.64 18.58
C PRO A 244 -17.32 5.31 17.92
N VAL A 245 -16.45 4.57 18.62
CA VAL A 245 -15.16 4.14 18.09
C VAL A 245 -15.37 3.07 17.04
N PHE A 246 -16.27 2.11 17.28
CA PHE A 246 -16.65 1.11 16.27
C PHE A 246 -17.17 1.76 14.98
N LEU A 247 -18.06 2.75 15.08
CA LEU A 247 -18.58 3.47 13.91
C LEU A 247 -17.49 4.21 13.14
N THR A 248 -16.47 4.72 13.84
CA THR A 248 -15.27 5.31 13.20
C THR A 248 -14.55 4.27 12.33
N GLY A 249 -14.44 3.02 12.82
CA GLY A 249 -13.88 1.91 12.04
C GLY A 249 -14.72 1.53 10.83
N VAL A 250 -16.04 1.43 11.00
CA VAL A 250 -16.97 1.15 9.89
C VAL A 250 -16.88 2.24 8.82
N ARG A 251 -16.83 3.52 9.21
CA ARG A 251 -16.67 4.64 8.28
C ARG A 251 -15.41 4.52 7.44
N GLY A 252 -14.27 4.22 8.06
CA GLY A 252 -13.01 3.99 7.34
C GLY A 252 -13.11 2.79 6.39
N ALA A 253 -13.71 1.69 6.86
CA ALA A 253 -13.90 0.48 6.06
C ALA A 253 -14.79 0.72 4.83
N VAL A 254 -15.83 1.54 4.94
CA VAL A 254 -16.74 1.84 3.81
C VAL A 254 -16.02 2.56 2.69
N VAL A 255 -15.25 3.60 3.01
CA VAL A 255 -14.49 4.35 2.01
C VAL A 255 -13.46 3.44 1.33
N GLU A 256 -12.75 2.64 2.12
CA GLU A 256 -11.74 1.70 1.63
C GLU A 256 -12.35 0.60 0.73
N VAL A 257 -13.48 0.02 1.12
CA VAL A 257 -14.17 -1.04 0.37
C VAL A 257 -14.78 -0.50 -0.92
N VAL A 258 -15.47 0.63 -0.89
CA VAL A 258 -16.09 1.21 -2.10
C VAL A 258 -15.01 1.58 -3.12
N ALA A 259 -13.89 2.12 -2.68
CA ALA A 259 -12.76 2.41 -3.55
C ALA A 259 -12.11 1.13 -4.10
N SER A 260 -11.85 0.15 -3.24
CA SER A 260 -11.20 -1.12 -3.62
C SER A 260 -12.08 -2.01 -4.48
N ALA A 261 -13.40 -1.91 -4.37
CA ALA A 261 -14.36 -2.66 -5.19
C ALA A 261 -14.21 -2.35 -6.69
N THR A 262 -13.64 -1.20 -7.07
CA THR A 262 -13.30 -0.93 -8.48
C THR A 262 -12.31 -1.95 -9.06
N LEU A 263 -11.44 -2.50 -8.22
CA LEU A 263 -10.46 -3.50 -8.62
C LEU A 263 -11.09 -4.87 -8.86
N ALA A 264 -12.30 -5.13 -8.33
CA ALA A 264 -13.03 -6.37 -8.56
C ALA A 264 -13.31 -6.61 -10.06
N ALA A 265 -13.43 -5.52 -10.84
CA ALA A 265 -13.60 -5.61 -12.29
C ALA A 265 -12.43 -6.31 -13.00
N PHE A 266 -11.21 -6.32 -12.43
CA PHE A 266 -10.07 -7.06 -13.01
C PHE A 266 -10.23 -8.58 -12.95
N ILE A 267 -11.03 -9.09 -12.01
CA ILE A 267 -11.22 -10.53 -11.79
C ILE A 267 -12.69 -10.94 -12.04
N GLY A 268 -13.43 -10.14 -12.80
CA GLY A 268 -14.81 -10.44 -13.20
C GLY A 268 -15.85 -10.25 -12.09
N GLY A 269 -15.54 -9.51 -11.02
CA GLY A 269 -16.55 -9.10 -10.03
C GLY A 269 -17.52 -8.05 -10.59
N GLY A 270 -17.07 -7.25 -11.54
CA GLY A 270 -17.85 -6.23 -12.23
C GLY A 270 -17.98 -4.92 -11.45
N GLY A 271 -19.08 -4.20 -11.68
CA GLY A 271 -19.36 -2.90 -11.05
C GLY A 271 -18.79 -1.70 -11.81
N LEU A 272 -18.72 -0.53 -11.16
CA LEU A 272 -18.25 0.71 -11.79
C LEU A 272 -16.78 0.67 -12.22
N GLY A 273 -16.01 -0.28 -11.68
CA GLY A 273 -14.64 -0.55 -12.12
C GLY A 273 -14.55 -0.92 -13.61
N GLU A 274 -15.58 -1.57 -14.18
CA GLU A 274 -15.61 -1.93 -15.59
C GLU A 274 -15.60 -0.69 -16.49
N THR A 275 -16.37 0.35 -16.14
CA THR A 275 -16.38 1.62 -16.88
C THR A 275 -15.01 2.30 -16.84
N ILE A 276 -14.32 2.27 -15.70
CA ILE A 276 -12.98 2.86 -15.55
C ILE A 276 -11.97 2.09 -16.40
N ILE A 277 -11.93 0.77 -16.27
CA ILE A 277 -10.98 -0.08 -16.98
C ILE A 277 -11.22 0.00 -18.48
N THR A 278 -12.47 -0.05 -18.93
CA THR A 278 -12.82 0.06 -20.35
C THR A 278 -12.41 1.43 -20.90
N GLY A 279 -12.71 2.52 -20.18
CA GLY A 279 -12.28 3.87 -20.55
C GLY A 279 -10.76 4.02 -20.67
N MET A 280 -10.01 3.35 -19.79
CA MET A 280 -8.54 3.26 -19.90
C MET A 280 -8.08 2.47 -21.13
N GLN A 281 -8.73 1.34 -21.43
CA GLN A 281 -8.36 0.46 -22.54
C GLN A 281 -8.61 1.10 -23.91
N VAL A 282 -9.71 1.86 -24.05
CA VAL A 282 -10.08 2.53 -25.30
C VAL A 282 -9.56 3.98 -25.39
N ASP A 283 -8.73 4.41 -24.43
CA ASP A 283 -8.18 5.77 -24.30
C ASP A 283 -9.27 6.87 -24.33
N ASN A 284 -10.45 6.57 -23.78
CA ASN A 284 -11.57 7.50 -23.69
C ASN A 284 -11.57 8.18 -22.33
N GLN A 285 -10.98 9.38 -22.28
CA GLN A 285 -10.91 10.20 -21.07
C GLN A 285 -12.29 10.54 -20.49
N ALA A 286 -13.31 10.77 -21.34
CA ALA A 286 -14.65 11.09 -20.88
C ALA A 286 -15.27 9.91 -20.12
N GLN A 287 -15.16 8.70 -20.65
CA GLN A 287 -15.63 7.47 -20.00
C GLN A 287 -14.90 7.20 -18.67
N LEU A 288 -13.57 7.34 -18.66
CA LEU A 288 -12.75 7.19 -17.46
C LEU A 288 -13.17 8.19 -16.36
N LEU A 289 -13.35 9.46 -16.73
CA LEU A 289 -13.80 10.51 -15.82
C LEU A 289 -15.19 10.22 -15.25
N VAL A 290 -16.15 9.76 -16.05
CA VAL A 290 -17.49 9.39 -15.58
C VAL A 290 -17.41 8.26 -14.56
N GLY A 291 -16.68 7.18 -14.86
CA GLY A 291 -16.52 6.06 -13.93
C GLY A 291 -15.87 6.48 -12.61
N GLY A 292 -14.76 7.22 -12.67
CA GLY A 292 -14.06 7.70 -11.48
C GLY A 292 -14.91 8.66 -10.63
N LEU A 293 -15.64 9.57 -11.28
CA LEU A 293 -16.53 10.50 -10.58
C LEU A 293 -17.70 9.78 -9.90
N LEU A 294 -18.32 8.81 -10.57
CA LEU A 294 -19.39 8.00 -9.99
C LEU A 294 -18.92 7.22 -8.76
N VAL A 295 -17.74 6.61 -8.81
CA VAL A 295 -17.16 5.90 -7.66
C VAL A 295 -16.87 6.88 -6.51
N ALA A 296 -16.30 8.05 -6.80
CA ALA A 296 -16.02 9.07 -5.78
C ALA A 296 -17.32 9.58 -5.13
N LEU A 297 -18.36 9.86 -5.92
CA LEU A 297 -19.67 10.25 -5.43
C LEU A 297 -20.29 9.15 -4.57
N LEU A 298 -20.18 7.89 -5.00
CA LEU A 298 -20.69 6.75 -4.24
C LEU A 298 -19.98 6.61 -2.88
N ALA A 299 -18.65 6.69 -2.86
CA ALA A 299 -17.87 6.61 -1.61
C ALA A 299 -18.24 7.73 -0.64
N LEU A 300 -18.31 8.98 -1.12
CA LEU A 300 -18.70 10.13 -0.31
C LEU A 300 -20.14 10.03 0.19
N SER A 301 -21.06 9.55 -0.65
CA SER A 301 -22.47 9.36 -0.27
C SER A 301 -22.62 8.28 0.82
N ALA A 302 -21.88 7.17 0.70
CA ALA A 302 -21.90 6.10 1.68
C ALA A 302 -21.28 6.56 3.02
N GLU A 303 -20.18 7.32 2.97
CA GLU A 303 -19.58 7.92 4.15
C GLU A 303 -20.54 8.91 4.83
N LEU A 304 -21.18 9.79 4.05
CA LEU A 304 -22.13 10.77 4.57
C LEU A 304 -23.35 10.08 5.21
N LEU A 305 -23.87 9.01 4.61
CA LEU A 305 -24.96 8.22 5.15
C LEU A 305 -24.62 7.70 6.56
N ILE A 306 -23.42 7.18 6.75
CA ILE A 306 -22.95 6.70 8.06
C ILE A 306 -22.84 7.85 9.06
N VAL A 307 -22.31 9.00 8.64
CA VAL A 307 -22.22 10.20 9.50
C VAL A 307 -23.62 10.70 9.91
N LEU A 308 -24.60 10.66 9.00
CA LEU A 308 -25.98 11.04 9.30
C LEU A 308 -26.61 10.06 10.30
N ILE A 309 -26.39 8.76 10.10
CA ILE A 309 -26.82 7.72 11.06
C ILE A 309 -26.17 8.00 12.42
N GLU A 310 -24.85 8.21 12.49
CA GLU A 310 -24.12 8.50 13.72
C GLU A 310 -24.66 9.76 14.45
N ARG A 311 -24.97 10.82 13.70
CA ARG A 311 -25.52 12.07 14.26
C ARG A 311 -26.93 11.92 14.79
N SER A 312 -27.74 11.02 14.22
CA SER A 312 -29.09 10.76 14.70
C SER A 312 -29.10 10.08 16.07
N ILE A 313 -27.99 9.43 16.46
CA ILE A 313 -27.95 8.69 17.70
C ILE A 313 -27.55 9.60 18.88
N PRO A 314 -28.35 9.69 19.95
CA PRO A 314 -28.25 10.75 20.97
C PRO A 314 -27.02 10.71 21.89
N TRP A 315 -26.14 9.70 21.78
CA TRP A 315 -25.01 9.48 22.71
C TRP A 315 -24.00 10.65 22.76
N ARG A 316 -23.95 11.47 21.70
CA ARG A 316 -22.99 12.60 21.58
C ARG A 316 -23.22 13.71 22.63
N ARG A 317 -24.37 13.70 23.32
CA ARG A 317 -24.73 14.72 24.32
C ARG A 317 -24.11 14.47 25.71
N MET A 318 -23.61 13.27 26.00
CA MET A 318 -23.14 12.90 27.35
C MET A 318 -21.64 13.17 27.61
N ARG A 319 -20.85 13.56 26.61
CA ARG A 319 -19.39 13.72 26.74
C ARG A 319 -18.94 15.12 27.19
N HIS A 320 -19.88 16.03 27.41
CA HIS A 320 -19.65 17.44 27.78
C HIS A 320 -20.37 17.85 29.08
N SER A 321 -20.79 16.89 29.90
CA SER A 321 -21.39 17.13 31.22
C SER A 321 -20.61 16.35 32.27
#